data_AF-A0A2W6BN81-F1
#
_entry.id   AF-A0A2W6BN81-F1
#
_cell.length_a   1.000
_cell.length_b   1.000
_cell.length_c   1.000
_cell.angle_alpha   90.00
_cell.angle_beta   90.00
_cell.angle_gamma   90.00
#
_symmetry.space_group_name_H-M   'P 1'
#
loop_
_entity.id
_entity.type
_entity.pdbx_description
1 polymer ?
#
loop_
_entity_poly.entity_id
_entity_poly.type
_entity_poly.pdbx_seq_one_letter_code
_entity_poly.pdbx_strand_id
1 'polypeptide(L)'
;MGMRSPLLRIRAAEDVTLRFAFPDDAQALARLAALDSSGSPTPQVLLAEVDGELRAALSLFDGTVVADPFQPAVALIELLNARAQQLSEAGAVRRRRRASLGRARLGLARPRPDGWTR
;
A
#
# COMPACT_ATOMS: atom_id res chain seq x y z
N MET A 1 9.81 -51.57 -17.43
CA MET A 1 8.78 -51.43 -16.38
C MET A 1 9.26 -50.36 -15.40
N GLY A 2 8.63 -49.18 -15.38
CA GLY A 2 8.83 -48.10 -14.38
C GLY A 2 10.21 -47.42 -14.43
N MET A 3 10.37 -46.10 -14.33
CA MET A 3 9.52 -45.07 -13.76
C MET A 3 9.95 -43.79 -14.47
N ARG A 4 9.04 -43.15 -15.21
CA ARG A 4 9.30 -41.81 -15.74
C ARG A 4 9.40 -40.90 -14.53
N SER A 5 10.59 -40.33 -14.33
CA SER A 5 10.85 -39.31 -13.32
C SER A 5 9.67 -38.33 -13.26
N PRO A 6 9.07 -38.08 -12.08
CA PRO A 6 8.17 -36.94 -11.97
C PRO A 6 9.05 -35.72 -12.18
N LEU A 7 8.89 -35.07 -13.34
CA LEU A 7 9.44 -33.73 -13.54
C LEU A 7 8.77 -32.89 -12.46
N LEU A 8 9.53 -32.57 -11.41
CA LEU A 8 9.16 -31.55 -10.45
C LEU A 8 9.02 -30.29 -11.29
N ARG A 9 7.78 -29.97 -11.67
CA ARG A 9 7.45 -28.71 -12.30
C ARG A 9 7.69 -27.67 -11.22
N ILE A 10 8.91 -27.15 -11.17
CA ILE A 10 9.21 -25.93 -10.45
C ILE A 10 8.30 -24.91 -11.13
N ARG A 11 7.21 -24.54 -10.45
CA ARG A 11 6.49 -23.33 -10.84
C ARG A 11 7.54 -22.23 -10.73
N ALA A 12 7.89 -21.60 -11.85
CA ALA A 12 8.68 -20.39 -11.81
C ALA A 12 7.98 -19.45 -10.81
N ALA A 13 8.73 -18.92 -9.85
CA ALA A 13 8.19 -17.89 -8.99
C ALA A 13 7.89 -16.70 -9.92
N GLU A 14 6.62 -16.43 -10.15
CA GLU A 14 6.17 -15.23 -10.85
C GLU A 14 6.74 -14.01 -10.11
N ASP A 15 7.41 -13.11 -10.81
CA ASP A 15 7.94 -11.89 -10.19
C ASP A 15 6.77 -10.95 -9.90
N VAL A 16 6.52 -10.71 -8.62
CA VAL A 16 5.44 -9.84 -8.17
C VAL A 16 6.02 -8.52 -7.70
N THR A 17 5.71 -7.45 -8.42
CA THR A 17 6.11 -6.08 -8.05
C THR A 17 4.92 -5.31 -7.49
N LEU A 18 5.09 -4.75 -6.29
CA LEU A 18 4.10 -3.86 -5.66
C LEU A 18 4.58 -2.42 -5.73
N ARG A 19 3.83 -1.54 -6.41
CA ARG A 19 4.20 -0.13 -6.57
C ARG A 19 3.01 0.81 -6.44
N PHE A 20 3.27 2.07 -6.11
CA PHE A 20 2.23 3.11 -6.16
C PHE A 20 1.87 3.42 -7.61
N ALA A 21 0.59 3.71 -7.84
CA ALA A 21 0.11 4.22 -9.12
C ALA A 21 0.61 5.64 -9.38
N PHE A 22 1.03 5.89 -10.62
CA PHE A 22 1.38 7.18 -11.17
C PHE A 22 0.29 7.64 -12.16
N PRO A 23 0.26 8.93 -12.54
CA PRO A 23 -0.72 9.43 -13.52
C PRO A 23 -0.72 8.65 -14.85
N ASP A 24 0.44 8.18 -15.31
CA ASP A 24 0.58 7.34 -16.52
C ASP A 24 -0.15 5.99 -16.42
N ASP A 25 -0.42 5.49 -15.21
CA ASP A 25 -1.12 4.21 -15.01
C ASP A 25 -2.64 4.33 -15.20
N ALA A 26 -3.18 5.54 -15.39
CA ALA A 26 -4.62 5.78 -15.47
C ALA A 26 -5.31 4.93 -16.55
N GLN A 27 -4.68 4.77 -17.72
CA GLN A 27 -5.24 3.95 -18.80
C GLN A 27 -5.18 2.45 -18.46
N ALA A 28 -4.13 1.98 -17.80
CA ALA A 28 -4.00 0.59 -17.38
C ALA A 28 -5.03 0.24 -16.29
N LEU A 29 -5.21 1.14 -15.31
CA LEU A 29 -6.23 1.04 -14.27
C LEU A 29 -7.65 1.05 -14.84
N ALA A 30 -7.93 1.92 -15.82
CA ALA A 30 -9.24 1.95 -16.47
C ALA A 30 -9.55 0.63 -17.21
N ARG A 31 -8.54 0.02 -17.86
CA ARG A 31 -8.69 -1.29 -18.49
C ARG A 31 -8.95 -2.39 -17.47
N LEU A 32 -8.17 -2.42 -16.39
CA LEU A 32 -8.35 -3.41 -15.32
C LEU A 32 -9.74 -3.28 -14.66
N ALA A 33 -10.18 -2.05 -14.37
CA ALA A 33 -11.51 -1.77 -13.82
C ALA A 33 -12.64 -2.21 -14.76
N ALA A 34 -12.46 -2.00 -16.07
CA ALA A 34 -13.41 -2.48 -17.07
C ALA A 34 -13.48 -4.02 -17.12
N LEU A 35 -12.35 -4.72 -16.94
CA LEU A 35 -12.33 -6.19 -16.87
C LEU A 35 -13.11 -6.71 -15.65
N ASP A 36 -12.89 -6.10 -14.49
CA ASP A 36 -13.52 -6.46 -13.22
C ASP A 36 -14.99 -5.97 -13.11
N SER A 37 -15.49 -5.21 -14.09
CA SER A 37 -16.78 -4.49 -14.01
C SER A 37 -16.89 -3.58 -12.78
N SER A 38 -15.76 -3.07 -12.29
CA SER A 38 -15.63 -2.25 -11.09
C SER A 38 -15.38 -0.78 -11.44
N GLY A 39 -15.69 0.11 -10.49
CA GLY A 39 -15.31 1.52 -10.59
C GLY A 39 -13.79 1.71 -10.51
N SER A 40 -13.26 2.75 -11.16
CA SER A 40 -11.83 3.06 -11.07
C SER A 40 -11.46 3.45 -9.62
N PRO A 41 -10.43 2.84 -9.01
CA PRO A 41 -10.05 3.15 -7.64
C PRO A 41 -9.44 4.56 -7.57
N THR A 42 -10.00 5.42 -6.70
CA THR A 42 -9.52 6.79 -6.48
C THR A 42 -9.50 7.13 -5.00
N PRO A 43 -8.51 7.91 -4.48
CA PRO A 43 -7.12 8.09 -4.88
C PRO A 43 -6.12 7.22 -4.05
N GLN A 44 -4.81 7.31 -4.34
CA GLN A 44 -3.72 6.55 -3.70
C GLN A 44 -3.84 5.04 -3.88
N VAL A 45 -3.57 4.58 -5.09
CA VAL A 45 -3.71 3.18 -5.47
C VAL A 45 -2.37 2.47 -5.39
N LEU A 46 -2.37 1.28 -4.80
CA LEU A 46 -1.27 0.33 -4.82
C LEU A 46 -1.54 -0.69 -5.94
N LEU A 47 -0.58 -0.84 -6.85
CA LEU A 47 -0.63 -1.73 -7.99
C LEU A 47 0.15 -3.01 -7.69
N ALA A 48 -0.36 -4.14 -8.14
CA ALA A 48 0.34 -5.41 -8.20
C ALA A 48 0.56 -5.80 -9.66
N GLU A 49 1.83 -5.92 -10.03
CA GLU A 49 2.27 -6.38 -11.34
C GLU A 49 2.84 -7.78 -11.24
N VAL A 50 2.53 -8.62 -12.21
CA VAL A 50 3.10 -9.95 -12.37
C VAL A 50 3.82 -9.99 -13.70
N ASP A 51 5.13 -10.25 -13.68
CA ASP A 51 6.00 -10.22 -14.88
C ASP A 51 5.86 -8.91 -15.69
N GLY A 52 5.63 -7.78 -14.99
CA GLY A 52 5.45 -6.45 -15.58
C GLY A 52 4.03 -6.14 -16.09
N GLU A 53 3.08 -7.06 -15.92
CA GLU A 53 1.67 -6.85 -16.29
C GLU A 53 0.82 -6.49 -15.06
N LEU A 54 0.05 -5.40 -15.14
CA LEU A 54 -0.86 -5.00 -14.07
C LEU A 54 -2.00 -6.02 -13.92
N ARG A 55 -2.05 -6.67 -12.76
CA ARG A 55 -3.03 -7.74 -12.45
C ARG A 55 -4.04 -7.38 -11.37
N ALA A 56 -3.64 -6.54 -10.42
CA ALA A 56 -4.53 -6.12 -9.35
C ALA A 56 -4.17 -4.70 -8.87
N ALA A 57 -5.16 -4.02 -8.31
CA ALA A 57 -5.04 -2.68 -7.77
C ALA A 57 -5.87 -2.58 -6.48
N LEU A 58 -5.34 -1.87 -5.48
CA LEU A 58 -6.00 -1.61 -4.20
C LEU A 58 -5.96 -0.12 -3.89
N SER A 59 -7.12 0.47 -3.62
CA SER A 59 -7.22 1.84 -3.10
C SER A 59 -6.84 1.88 -1.63
N LEU A 60 -5.80 2.64 -1.28
CA LEU A 60 -5.40 2.83 0.12
C LEU A 60 -6.35 3.77 0.88
N PHE A 61 -7.24 4.46 0.17
CA PHE A 61 -8.19 5.39 0.77
C PHE A 61 -9.44 4.66 1.30
N ASP A 62 -10.05 3.81 0.46
CA ASP A 62 -11.34 3.17 0.75
C ASP A 62 -11.23 1.63 0.87
N GLY A 63 -10.10 1.04 0.47
CA GLY A 63 -9.92 -0.41 0.46
C GLY A 63 -10.55 -1.11 -0.75
N THR A 64 -11.08 -0.37 -1.73
CA THR A 64 -11.58 -0.93 -2.99
C THR A 64 -10.48 -1.72 -3.68
N VAL A 65 -10.78 -2.96 -4.05
CA VAL A 65 -9.88 -3.84 -4.80
C VAL A 65 -10.45 -4.04 -6.19
N VAL A 66 -9.59 -3.97 -7.19
CA VAL A 66 -9.90 -4.31 -8.58
C VAL A 66 -8.86 -5.31 -9.04
N ALA A 67 -9.29 -6.46 -9.56
CA ALA A 67 -8.40 -7.52 -9.99
C ALA A 67 -8.81 -8.05 -11.37
N ASP A 68 -7.86 -8.64 -12.10
CA ASP A 68 -8.15 -9.35 -13.34
C ASP A 68 -8.98 -10.61 -13.02
N PRO A 69 -10.28 -10.68 -13.41
CA PRO A 69 -11.14 -11.80 -13.05
C PRO A 69 -10.81 -13.08 -13.83
N PHE A 70 -9.99 -12.98 -14.88
CA PHE A 70 -9.61 -14.11 -15.71
C PHE A 70 -8.36 -14.82 -15.18
N GLN A 71 -7.75 -14.31 -14.10
CA GLN A 71 -6.52 -14.82 -13.53
C GLN A 71 -6.64 -15.01 -12.01
N PRO A 72 -5.90 -15.96 -11.41
CA PRO A 72 -5.93 -16.16 -9.96
C PRO A 72 -5.33 -14.97 -9.20
N ALA A 73 -6.18 -14.07 -8.68
CA ALA A 73 -5.72 -12.85 -8.01
C ALA A 73 -5.69 -12.93 -6.47
N VAL A 74 -6.16 -14.01 -5.84
CA VAL A 74 -6.28 -14.11 -4.37
C VAL A 74 -4.96 -13.81 -3.67
N ALA A 75 -3.86 -14.42 -4.11
CA ALA A 75 -2.54 -14.18 -3.51
C ALA A 75 -2.06 -12.73 -3.69
N LEU A 76 -2.37 -12.10 -4.83
CA LEU A 76 -2.02 -10.70 -5.09
C LEU A 76 -2.80 -9.76 -4.18
N ILE A 77 -4.09 -10.04 -3.97
CA ILE A 77 -4.96 -9.27 -3.08
C ILE A 77 -4.46 -9.36 -1.63
N GLU A 78 -4.06 -10.55 -1.16
CA GLU A 78 -3.46 -10.74 0.16
C GLU A 78 -2.17 -9.91 0.32
N LEU A 79 -1.30 -9.91 -0.70
CA LEU A 79 -0.08 -9.12 -0.71
C LEU A 79 -0.36 -7.60 -0.69
N LEU A 80 -1.32 -7.13 -1.48
CA LEU A 80 -1.74 -5.73 -1.49
C LEU A 80 -2.29 -5.30 -0.13
N ASN A 81 -3.13 -6.13 0.49
CA ASN A 81 -3.69 -5.86 1.81
C ASN A 81 -2.59 -5.83 2.88
N ALA A 82 -1.68 -6.81 2.91
CA ALA A 82 -0.56 -6.83 3.84
C ALA A 82 0.30 -5.57 3.71
N ARG A 83 0.56 -5.13 2.48
CA ARG A 83 1.31 -3.89 2.23
C ARG A 83 0.55 -2.64 2.65
N ALA A 84 -0.75 -2.57 2.40
CA ALA A 84 -1.60 -1.45 2.84
C ALA A 84 -1.60 -1.30 4.37
N GLN A 85 -1.64 -2.42 5.11
CA GLN A 85 -1.53 -2.42 6.57
C GLN A 85 -0.19 -1.85 7.03
N GLN A 86 0.93 -2.34 6.47
CA GLN A 86 2.27 -1.83 6.80
C GLN A 86 2.41 -0.31 6.58
N LEU A 87 1.87 0.20 5.46
CA LEU A 87 1.90 1.62 5.13
C LEU A 87 1.07 2.46 6.12
N SER A 88 -0.10 1.94 6.52
CA SER A 88 -1.00 2.58 7.49
C SER A 88 -0.36 2.67 8.88
N GLU A 89 0.27 1.59 9.34
CA GLU A 89 0.98 1.54 10.62
C GLU A 89 2.17 2.50 10.64
N ALA A 90 2.98 2.53 9.57
CA ALA A 90 4.10 3.46 9.44
C ALA A 90 3.64 4.93 9.49
N GLY A 91 2.50 5.25 8.86
CA GLY A 91 1.88 6.57 8.93
C GLY A 91 1.40 6.93 10.34
N ALA A 92 0.75 5.98 11.03
CA ALA A 92 0.27 6.16 12.39
C ALA A 92 1.40 6.41 13.40
N VAL A 93 2.51 5.66 13.29
CA VAL A 93 3.70 5.84 14.15
C VAL A 93 4.32 7.22 13.95
N ARG A 94 4.44 7.70 12.70
CA ARG A 94 4.94 9.05 12.40
C ARG A 94 4.03 10.14 12.96
N ARG A 95 2.72 9.98 12.86
CA ARG A 95 1.73 10.92 13.42
C ARG A 95 1.84 11.02 14.94
N ARG A 96 1.96 9.87 15.64
CA ARG A 96 2.14 9.82 17.10
C ARG A 96 3.43 10.51 17.55
N ARG A 97 4.55 10.26 16.85
CA ARG A 97 5.84 10.91 17.15
C ARG A 97 5.81 12.42 16.94
N ARG A 98 5.11 12.91 15.90
CA ARG A 98 4.94 14.36 15.68
C ARG A 98 4.05 14.99 16.77
N ALA A 99 2.99 14.31 17.18
CA ALA A 99 2.11 14.78 18.24
C ALA A 99 2.82 14.85 19.61
N SER A 100 3.70 13.89 19.92
CA SER A 100 4.49 13.90 21.15
C SER A 100 5.58 14.99 21.16
N LEU A 101 6.19 15.29 20.00
CA LEU A 101 7.15 16.40 19.88
C LEU A 101 6.48 17.78 19.86
N GLY A 102 5.25 17.90 19.36
CA GLY A 102 4.49 19.16 19.37
C GLY A 102 4.08 19.61 20.78
N ARG A 103 3.91 18.68 21.72
CA ARG A 103 3.60 18.97 23.13
C ARG A 103 4.81 19.44 23.95
N ALA A 104 6.04 19.25 23.46
CA ALA A 104 7.26 19.62 24.17
C ALA A 104 7.67 21.11 24.00
N ARG A 105 6.90 21.92 23.25
CA ARG A 105 7.24 23.33 22.96
C ARG A 105 6.38 24.38 23.68
N LEU A 106 5.55 23.99 24.65
CA LEU A 106 4.64 24.90 25.37
C LEU A 106 4.81 24.84 26.89
N GLY A 107 6.03 24.67 27.38
CA GLY A 107 6.30 24.68 28.81
C GLY A 107 7.73 25.10 29.10
N LEU A 108 7.94 26.40 29.25
CA LEU A 108 8.91 27.04 30.16
C LEU A 108 8.82 28.57 30.02
N ALA A 109 7.63 29.11 30.29
CA ALA A 109 7.53 30.49 30.74
C ALA A 109 8.10 30.53 32.16
N ARG A 110 9.37 30.96 32.30
CA ARG A 110 9.98 31.26 33.60
C ARG A 110 9.26 32.48 34.18
N PRO A 111 8.73 32.44 35.42
CA PRO A 111 8.29 33.65 36.08
C PRO A 111 9.52 34.56 36.29
N ARG A 112 9.45 35.79 35.79
CA ARG A 112 10.39 36.85 36.16
C ARG A 112 10.03 37.32 37.57
N PRO A 113 10.95 37.30 38.54
CA PRO A 113 10.76 38.09 39.76
C PRO A 113 10.97 39.56 39.41
N ASP A 114 9.89 40.34 39.41
CA ASP A 114 9.93 41.75 39.80
C ASP A 114 10.56 41.81 41.22
N GLY A 115 11.60 42.60 41.50
CA GLY A 115 11.80 43.98 41.14
C GLY A 115 11.93 44.75 42.46
N TRP A 116 13.10 44.68 43.11
CA TRP A 116 13.42 45.46 44.29
C TRP A 116 13.41 46.96 43.96
N THR A 117 12.57 47.73 44.64
CA THR A 117 12.79 49.17 44.79
C THR A 117 12.59 49.62 46.23
N ARG A 118 13.75 49.90 46.83
CA ARG A 118 14.11 50.91 47.84
C ARG A 118 13.56 50.79 49.26
#